data_AF-A0A1Y1UWJ4-F1
#
_entry.id   AF-A0A1Y1UWJ4-F1
#
_cell.length_a   1.000
_cell.length_b   1.000
_cell.length_c   1.000
_cell.angle_alpha   90.00
_cell.angle_beta   90.00
_cell.angle_gamma   90.00
#
_symmetry.space_group_name_H-M   'P 1'
#
loop_
_entity.id
_entity.type
_entity.pdbx_description
1 polymer ?
#
loop_
_entity_poly.entity_id
_entity_poly.type
_entity_poly.pdbx_seq_one_letter_code
_entity_poly.pdbx_strand_id
1 'polypeptide(L)'
;MRLFKFLGLILTVSSTSFSYSIDRLTKREEETTQKTDCESIESLWKQINSDATNCCDIDGINCDDDNRITKIILNDKGLIGTIPSEIENLTNLKYLVLSDNQLTGNIPSEIRNLKNLISLNLRFNKLTGSIPSEIGNLSQLEELYLSDNYLIGDIPESVKKLNKLLSKLMNNNCLSCDSNTRGCEEQEKDKCKKVLDECRYIESLWKKGSTDKDINCCEIEGIECSVVDNEFHITSINLANKGLTGTIPSDIGRLSKLQTIDLSNNDLNGSIPVISSLDELTTFDLSNNCINCESIKDKSLQNGNEMTCANTLKKNSCEFRCGEGIGECPEGQCCSAKGYCGTTSGYCSLKLGCQDKYGKCAEGRCGELWGSCLKEGECCSAKGYCGTTRSYCKSDLGCQNKFGSCWE
;
A
#
# COMPACT_ATOMS: atom_id res chain seq x y z
N MET A 1 -38.47 -16.23 36.19
CA MET A 1 -39.83 -16.04 35.60
C MET A 1 -39.62 -15.98 34.08
N ARG A 2 -39.88 -16.97 33.21
CA ARG A 2 -40.81 -18.10 33.09
C ARG A 2 -40.15 -19.17 32.18
N LEU A 3 -40.08 -20.44 32.63
CA LEU A 3 -40.75 -21.62 32.05
C LEU A 3 -40.34 -22.02 30.61
N PHE A 4 -39.37 -22.95 30.50
CA PHE A 4 -39.36 -23.95 29.44
C PHE A 4 -40.26 -25.12 29.87
N LYS A 5 -41.36 -25.32 29.15
CA LYS A 5 -42.17 -26.54 29.14
C LYS A 5 -41.91 -27.24 27.81
N PHE A 6 -41.38 -28.45 27.85
CA PHE A 6 -42.02 -29.59 27.20
C PHE A 6 -41.53 -30.88 27.87
N LEU A 7 -42.47 -31.57 28.53
CA LEU A 7 -42.40 -33.00 28.89
C LEU A 7 -42.12 -33.80 27.60
N GLY A 8 -41.42 -34.92 27.54
CA GLY A 8 -41.09 -35.92 28.53
C GLY A 8 -41.27 -37.28 27.85
N LEU A 9 -40.23 -38.12 27.83
CA LEU A 9 -40.41 -39.56 27.68
C LEU A 9 -39.21 -40.25 28.35
N ILE A 10 -39.48 -40.83 29.52
CA ILE A 10 -38.57 -41.76 30.19
C ILE A 10 -38.68 -43.08 29.44
N LEU A 11 -37.61 -43.50 28.77
CA LEU A 11 -37.35 -44.91 28.45
C LEU A 11 -36.05 -45.29 29.16
N THR A 12 -36.19 -46.27 30.05
CA THR A 12 -35.14 -46.86 30.89
C THR A 12 -34.07 -47.53 30.04
N VAL A 13 -32.86 -46.95 29.98
CA VAL A 13 -31.64 -47.62 29.50
C VAL A 13 -30.44 -47.15 30.36
N SER A 14 -29.49 -48.05 30.58
CA SER A 14 -28.49 -48.09 31.68
C SER A 14 -27.67 -46.82 31.96
N SER A 15 -27.47 -46.55 33.25
CA SER A 15 -26.85 -45.37 33.86
C SER A 15 -25.32 -45.27 33.75
N THR A 16 -24.65 -46.04 32.89
CA THR A 16 -23.18 -45.99 32.75
C THR A 16 -22.70 -45.43 31.41
N SER A 17 -23.49 -45.51 30.34
CA SER A 17 -23.08 -45.00 29.01
C SER A 17 -23.41 -43.52 28.79
N PHE A 18 -24.41 -42.98 29.49
CA PHE A 18 -24.86 -41.60 29.34
C PHE A 18 -23.99 -40.61 30.13
N SER A 19 -23.52 -40.97 31.34
CA SER A 19 -22.55 -40.16 32.10
C SER A 19 -21.23 -40.03 31.35
N TYR A 20 -20.74 -41.12 30.73
CA TYR A 20 -19.49 -41.12 29.96
C TYR A 20 -19.58 -40.30 28.66
N SER A 21 -20.78 -40.20 28.06
CA SER A 21 -21.01 -39.46 26.82
C SER A 21 -21.24 -37.97 27.07
N ILE A 22 -21.89 -37.60 28.19
CA ILE A 22 -22.01 -36.20 28.63
C ILE A 22 -20.63 -35.67 29.06
N ASP A 23 -19.81 -36.41 29.82
CA ASP A 23 -18.44 -35.98 30.20
C ASP A 23 -17.51 -35.82 28.99
N ARG A 24 -17.70 -36.58 27.91
CA ARG A 24 -16.96 -36.42 26.65
C ARG A 24 -17.45 -35.25 25.81
N LEU A 25 -18.74 -34.91 25.89
CA LEU A 25 -19.31 -33.79 25.16
C LEU A 25 -19.04 -32.47 25.89
N THR A 26 -19.05 -32.43 27.22
CA THR A 26 -18.60 -31.26 28.00
C THR A 26 -17.09 -31.03 27.88
N LYS A 27 -16.26 -32.10 27.90
CA LYS A 27 -14.83 -31.95 27.57
C LYS A 27 -14.58 -31.48 26.14
N ARG A 28 -15.33 -31.97 25.15
CA ARG A 28 -15.18 -31.54 23.75
C ARG A 28 -15.71 -30.13 23.49
N GLU A 29 -16.78 -29.71 24.16
CA GLU A 29 -17.32 -28.35 24.06
C GLU A 29 -16.44 -27.32 24.81
N GLU A 30 -15.74 -27.72 25.88
CA GLU A 30 -14.67 -26.90 26.49
C GLU A 30 -13.39 -26.86 25.64
N GLU A 31 -13.03 -27.95 24.96
CA GLU A 31 -11.88 -28.02 24.04
C GLU A 31 -12.08 -27.30 22.69
N THR A 32 -13.29 -26.83 22.34
CA THR A 32 -13.58 -26.27 20.99
C THR A 32 -14.04 -24.82 20.93
N THR A 33 -13.94 -24.04 22.02
CA THR A 33 -14.33 -22.60 21.97
C THR A 33 -13.35 -21.62 22.63
N GLN A 34 -12.10 -22.03 22.87
CA GLN A 34 -11.04 -21.10 23.28
C GLN A 34 -9.77 -21.48 22.54
N LYS A 35 -9.42 -20.70 21.49
CA LYS A 35 -8.09 -20.72 20.91
C LYS A 35 -7.12 -20.57 22.09
N THR A 36 -6.28 -21.56 22.36
CA THR A 36 -5.43 -21.50 23.55
C THR A 36 -4.50 -20.29 23.42
N ASP A 37 -4.18 -19.63 24.54
CA ASP A 37 -3.25 -18.48 24.50
C ASP A 37 -1.91 -18.87 23.84
N CYS A 38 -1.50 -20.12 23.98
CA CYS A 38 -0.33 -20.66 23.32
C CYS A 38 -0.40 -20.65 21.79
N GLU A 39 -1.56 -20.90 21.18
CA GLU A 39 -1.73 -20.80 19.72
C GLU A 39 -1.57 -19.36 19.22
N SER A 40 -1.85 -18.37 20.07
CA SER A 40 -1.78 -16.95 19.70
C SER A 40 -0.35 -16.44 19.52
N ILE A 41 0.62 -17.15 20.08
CA ILE A 41 2.05 -16.82 20.02
C ILE A 41 2.90 -18.03 19.61
N GLU A 42 2.30 -19.05 18.97
CA GLU A 42 2.97 -20.29 18.58
C GLU A 42 4.23 -20.02 17.75
N SER A 43 4.14 -19.06 16.83
CA SER A 43 5.26 -18.64 16.00
C SER A 43 6.48 -18.15 16.80
N LEU A 44 6.30 -17.67 18.04
CA LEU A 44 7.38 -17.19 18.89
C LEU A 44 7.96 -18.32 19.76
N TRP A 45 7.11 -18.98 20.55
CA TRP A 45 7.61 -19.90 21.58
C TRP A 45 8.11 -21.23 21.00
N LYS A 46 7.60 -21.66 19.84
CA LYS A 46 8.11 -22.85 19.14
C LYS A 46 9.54 -22.68 18.61
N GLN A 47 9.99 -21.45 18.38
CA GLN A 47 11.40 -21.18 18.03
C GLN A 47 12.35 -21.48 19.20
N ILE A 48 11.85 -21.39 20.44
CA ILE A 48 12.63 -21.66 21.65
C ILE A 48 12.68 -23.15 21.95
N ASN A 49 11.53 -23.82 21.88
CA ASN A 49 11.44 -25.26 22.03
C ASN A 49 10.32 -25.82 21.15
N SER A 50 10.72 -26.48 20.04
CA SER A 50 9.78 -27.07 19.09
C SER A 50 8.95 -28.21 19.67
N ASP A 51 9.51 -28.94 20.65
CA ASP A 51 8.95 -30.17 21.20
C ASP A 51 8.01 -29.90 22.38
N ALA A 52 8.06 -28.69 22.95
CA ALA A 52 7.16 -28.30 24.03
C ALA A 52 5.70 -28.36 23.54
N THR A 53 4.82 -28.93 24.35
CA THR A 53 3.39 -29.07 24.04
C THR A 53 2.53 -27.98 24.67
N ASN A 54 3.09 -27.22 25.62
CA ASN A 54 2.46 -26.11 26.29
C ASN A 54 3.46 -24.94 26.37
N CYS A 55 3.02 -23.76 25.97
CA CYS A 55 3.84 -22.55 26.04
C CYS A 55 4.13 -22.11 27.48
N CYS A 56 3.27 -22.45 28.45
CA CYS A 56 3.48 -22.13 29.87
C CYS A 56 4.71 -22.84 30.47
N ASP A 57 5.25 -23.87 29.81
CA ASP A 57 6.47 -24.56 30.23
C ASP A 57 7.75 -23.88 29.71
N ILE A 58 7.60 -22.89 28.83
CA ILE A 58 8.73 -22.16 28.26
C ILE A 58 9.26 -21.15 29.27
N ASP A 59 10.55 -21.21 29.54
CA ASP A 59 11.21 -20.23 30.40
C ASP A 59 11.01 -18.80 29.86
N GLY A 60 10.43 -17.95 30.70
CA GLY A 60 10.02 -16.59 30.34
C GLY A 60 8.54 -16.42 30.00
N ILE A 61 7.74 -17.49 29.89
CA ILE A 61 6.28 -17.41 29.76
C ILE A 61 5.63 -17.77 31.10
N ASN A 62 4.82 -16.86 31.64
CA ASN A 62 4.07 -17.10 32.88
C ASN A 62 2.58 -17.13 32.60
N CYS A 63 1.93 -18.19 33.07
CA CYS A 63 0.48 -18.34 33.02
C CYS A 63 -0.13 -18.21 34.43
N ASP A 64 -1.39 -17.80 34.50
CA ASP A 64 -2.18 -17.86 35.74
C ASP A 64 -2.75 -19.27 35.98
N ASP A 65 -3.53 -19.42 37.07
CA ASP A 65 -4.13 -20.70 37.47
C ASP A 65 -5.10 -21.27 36.41
N ASP A 66 -5.62 -20.42 35.50
CA ASP A 66 -6.49 -20.80 34.39
C ASP A 66 -5.71 -21.04 33.09
N ASN A 67 -4.37 -21.16 33.16
CA ASN A 67 -3.46 -21.28 32.02
C ASN A 67 -3.53 -20.11 31.02
N ARG A 68 -3.95 -18.92 31.47
CA ARG A 68 -3.94 -17.72 30.63
C ARG A 68 -2.59 -17.04 30.75
N ILE A 69 -2.01 -16.61 29.63
CA ILE A 69 -0.70 -15.98 29.63
C ILE A 69 -0.80 -14.59 30.27
N THR A 70 -0.02 -14.37 31.32
CA THR A 70 0.05 -13.09 32.04
C THR A 70 1.37 -12.36 31.80
N LYS A 71 2.46 -13.08 31.46
CA LYS A 71 3.76 -12.48 31.13
C LYS A 71 4.45 -13.25 30.03
N ILE A 72 5.10 -12.51 29.13
CA ILE A 72 6.01 -13.01 28.10
C ILE A 72 7.30 -12.21 28.22
N ILE A 73 8.39 -12.88 28.59
CA ILE A 73 9.72 -12.31 28.80
C ILE A 73 10.72 -13.17 28.04
N LEU A 74 10.85 -12.91 26.74
CA LEU A 74 11.66 -13.68 25.80
C LEU A 74 12.78 -12.82 25.21
N ASN A 75 13.54 -12.15 26.08
CA ASN A 75 14.67 -11.34 25.65
C ASN A 75 15.83 -12.21 25.18
N ASP A 76 16.55 -11.76 24.16
CA ASP A 76 17.79 -12.41 23.69
C ASP A 76 17.58 -13.91 23.41
N LYS A 77 16.51 -14.23 22.68
CA LYS A 77 16.17 -15.60 22.27
C LYS A 77 16.44 -15.84 20.79
N GLY A 78 16.95 -14.85 20.07
CA GLY A 78 17.21 -14.93 18.64
C GLY A 78 15.92 -15.10 17.81
N LEU A 79 14.78 -14.65 18.33
CA LEU A 79 13.48 -14.79 17.65
C LEU A 79 13.49 -14.04 16.32
N ILE A 80 13.02 -14.69 15.26
CA ILE A 80 12.84 -14.14 13.92
C ILE A 80 11.36 -14.09 13.54
N GLY A 81 11.03 -13.43 12.43
CA GLY A 81 9.66 -13.30 11.93
C GLY A 81 8.94 -12.10 12.54
N THR A 82 7.61 -12.09 12.48
CA THR A 82 6.78 -10.95 12.93
C THR A 82 6.18 -11.19 14.31
N ILE A 83 5.71 -10.11 14.94
CA ILE A 83 4.82 -10.22 16.10
C ILE A 83 3.44 -10.63 15.56
N PRO A 84 2.87 -11.79 15.98
CA PRO A 84 1.60 -12.27 15.44
C PRO A 84 0.44 -11.35 15.83
N SER A 85 -0.50 -11.09 14.91
CA SER A 85 -1.70 -10.30 15.19
C SER A 85 -2.62 -10.97 16.21
N GLU A 86 -2.59 -12.30 16.27
CA GLU A 86 -3.33 -13.13 17.21
C GLU A 86 -2.97 -12.87 18.67
N ILE A 87 -1.86 -12.16 18.93
CA ILE A 87 -1.47 -11.72 20.28
C ILE A 87 -2.62 -10.99 20.99
N GLU A 88 -3.54 -10.38 20.24
CA GLU A 88 -4.75 -9.74 20.73
C GLU A 88 -5.63 -10.61 21.64
N ASN A 89 -5.55 -11.94 21.50
CA ASN A 89 -6.31 -12.89 22.31
C ASN A 89 -5.76 -13.01 23.74
N LEU A 90 -4.53 -12.52 23.99
CA LEU A 90 -3.87 -12.56 25.30
C LEU A 90 -4.37 -11.44 26.22
N THR A 91 -5.68 -11.39 26.46
CA THR A 91 -6.36 -10.31 27.19
C THR A 91 -5.90 -10.14 28.64
N ASN A 92 -5.29 -11.18 29.25
CA ASN A 92 -4.71 -11.14 30.59
C ASN A 92 -3.22 -10.73 30.63
N LEU A 93 -2.60 -10.51 29.47
CA LEU A 93 -1.18 -10.18 29.37
C LEU A 93 -0.87 -8.83 30.00
N LYS A 94 0.10 -8.82 30.91
CA LYS A 94 0.58 -7.64 31.63
C LYS A 94 1.96 -7.18 31.18
N TYR A 95 2.81 -8.12 30.76
CA TYR A 95 4.19 -7.84 30.37
C TYR A 95 4.47 -8.53 29.05
N LEU A 96 4.77 -7.74 28.02
CA LEU A 96 5.25 -8.21 26.73
C LEU A 96 6.66 -7.68 26.50
N VAL A 97 7.64 -8.54 26.68
CA VAL A 97 9.05 -8.19 26.71
C VAL A 97 9.78 -9.12 25.74
N LEU A 98 10.07 -8.58 24.55
CA LEU A 98 10.67 -9.28 23.39
C LEU A 98 11.95 -8.57 22.92
N SER A 99 12.65 -7.86 23.81
CA SER A 99 13.82 -7.08 23.42
C SER A 99 15.03 -7.93 23.05
N ASP A 100 15.94 -7.35 22.26
CA ASP A 100 17.17 -7.99 21.82
C ASP A 100 16.89 -9.27 21.00
N ASN A 101 16.01 -9.15 19.99
CA ASN A 101 15.70 -10.22 19.05
C ASN A 101 15.86 -9.73 17.60
N GLN A 102 15.44 -10.54 16.64
CA GLN A 102 15.51 -10.23 15.21
C GLN A 102 14.10 -10.11 14.60
N LEU A 103 13.12 -9.67 15.39
CA LEU A 103 11.73 -9.54 14.94
C LEU A 103 11.62 -8.42 13.89
N THR A 104 10.91 -8.70 12.80
CA THR A 104 10.69 -7.84 11.64
C THR A 104 9.22 -7.48 11.48
N GLY A 105 8.92 -6.60 10.51
CA GLY A 105 7.56 -6.20 10.19
C GLY A 105 7.00 -5.16 11.16
N ASN A 106 5.70 -4.89 11.05
CA ASN A 106 5.04 -3.83 11.81
C ASN A 106 4.69 -4.28 13.24
N ILE A 107 4.55 -3.31 14.15
CA ILE A 107 3.87 -3.55 15.42
C ILE A 107 2.37 -3.72 15.11
N PRO A 108 1.73 -4.85 15.47
CA PRO A 108 0.32 -5.11 15.13
C PRO A 108 -0.60 -4.11 15.84
N SER A 109 -1.57 -3.55 15.10
CA SER A 109 -2.55 -2.61 15.65
C SER A 109 -3.49 -3.27 16.68
N GLU A 110 -3.63 -4.59 16.56
CA GLU A 110 -4.42 -5.46 17.41
C GLU A 110 -3.91 -5.49 18.87
N ILE A 111 -2.69 -4.99 19.11
CA ILE A 111 -2.16 -4.76 20.47
C ILE A 111 -3.09 -3.92 21.34
N ARG A 112 -3.98 -3.11 20.72
CA ARG A 112 -5.05 -2.36 21.40
C ARG A 112 -5.92 -3.21 22.32
N ASN A 113 -6.02 -4.52 22.07
CA ASN A 113 -6.88 -5.44 22.82
C ASN A 113 -6.24 -5.90 24.14
N LEU A 114 -4.95 -5.64 24.35
CA LEU A 114 -4.21 -6.00 25.57
C LEU A 114 -4.46 -4.98 26.69
N LYS A 115 -5.71 -4.85 27.15
CA LYS A 115 -6.14 -3.80 28.10
C LYS A 115 -5.44 -3.85 29.46
N ASN A 116 -4.83 -4.99 29.81
CA ASN A 116 -4.09 -5.18 31.05
C ASN A 116 -2.57 -4.98 30.88
N LEU A 117 -2.10 -4.57 29.70
CA LEU A 117 -0.68 -4.44 29.42
C LEU A 117 -0.09 -3.25 30.20
N ILE A 118 0.91 -3.57 31.03
CA ILE A 118 1.65 -2.63 31.87
C ILE A 118 2.97 -2.25 31.20
N SER A 119 3.66 -3.22 30.60
CA SER A 119 4.96 -3.01 29.98
C SER A 119 5.01 -3.63 28.59
N LEU A 120 5.35 -2.80 27.60
CA LEU A 120 5.70 -3.21 26.24
C LEU A 120 7.16 -2.87 25.95
N ASN A 121 7.98 -3.90 25.80
CA ASN A 121 9.40 -3.74 25.50
C ASN A 121 9.78 -4.50 24.23
N LEU A 122 10.03 -3.76 23.15
CA LEU A 122 10.37 -4.26 21.82
C LEU A 122 11.72 -3.70 21.32
N ARG A 123 12.54 -3.12 22.21
CA ARG A 123 13.82 -2.51 21.82
C ARG A 123 14.78 -3.53 21.19
N PHE A 124 15.73 -3.06 20.39
CA PHE A 124 16.75 -3.89 19.73
C PHE A 124 16.11 -5.02 18.92
N ASN A 125 15.29 -4.62 17.95
CA ASN A 125 14.69 -5.51 16.95
C ASN A 125 14.84 -4.88 15.56
N LYS A 126 14.20 -5.47 14.55
CA LYS A 126 14.18 -5.02 13.16
C LYS A 126 12.77 -4.58 12.74
N LEU A 127 11.96 -4.07 13.68
CA LEU A 127 10.58 -3.67 13.44
C LEU A 127 10.51 -2.44 12.52
N THR A 128 9.59 -2.44 11.57
CA THR A 128 9.36 -1.39 10.57
C THR A 128 7.96 -0.78 10.72
N GLY A 129 7.60 0.16 9.84
CA GLY A 129 6.30 0.82 9.85
C GLY A 129 6.15 1.91 10.92
N SER A 130 4.96 2.49 10.99
CA SER A 130 4.64 3.52 11.98
C SER A 130 4.25 2.94 13.33
N ILE A 131 4.38 3.74 14.40
CA ILE A 131 3.86 3.38 15.71
C ILE A 131 2.32 3.39 15.63
N PRO A 132 1.62 2.27 15.93
CA PRO A 132 0.17 2.26 15.92
C PRO A 132 -0.41 3.25 16.94
N SER A 133 -1.33 4.11 16.49
CA SER A 133 -2.02 5.08 17.35
C SER A 133 -2.79 4.41 18.50
N GLU A 134 -3.18 3.16 18.25
CA GLU A 134 -3.80 2.18 19.10
C GLU A 134 -3.08 1.93 20.43
N ILE A 135 -1.74 2.07 20.46
CA ILE A 135 -0.95 1.95 21.69
C ILE A 135 -1.41 2.98 22.74
N GLY A 136 -1.84 4.16 22.30
CA GLY A 136 -2.39 5.18 23.20
C GLY A 136 -3.73 4.80 23.85
N ASN A 137 -4.38 3.71 23.42
CA ASN A 137 -5.61 3.18 24.02
C ASN A 137 -5.34 2.17 25.16
N LEU A 138 -4.08 1.90 25.49
CA LEU A 138 -3.66 1.00 26.57
C LEU A 138 -3.61 1.77 27.88
N SER A 139 -4.74 1.80 28.61
CA SER A 139 -4.91 2.63 29.80
C SER A 139 -4.04 2.23 31.00
N GLN A 140 -3.51 1.01 31.02
CA GLN A 140 -2.62 0.50 32.07
C GLN A 140 -1.14 0.57 31.68
N LEU A 141 -0.81 1.04 30.46
CA LEU A 141 0.56 1.02 29.97
C LEU A 141 1.41 2.05 30.73
N GLU A 142 2.36 1.53 31.50
CA GLU A 142 3.29 2.31 32.31
C GLU A 142 4.69 2.35 31.70
N GLU A 143 5.04 1.39 30.84
CA GLU A 143 6.36 1.27 30.22
C GLU A 143 6.26 0.92 28.73
N LEU A 144 6.95 1.70 27.90
CA LEU A 144 6.99 1.52 26.45
C LEU A 144 8.40 1.79 25.93
N TYR A 145 9.07 0.74 25.46
CA TYR A 145 10.43 0.80 24.90
C TYR A 145 10.40 0.30 23.46
N LEU A 146 10.65 1.21 22.53
CA LEU A 146 10.69 0.91 21.09
C LEU A 146 12.03 1.27 20.44
N SER A 147 13.01 1.75 21.22
CA SER A 147 14.32 2.19 20.70
C SER A 147 15.04 1.09 19.89
N ASP A 148 15.96 1.49 19.03
CA ASP A 148 16.81 0.55 18.27
C ASP A 148 15.97 -0.38 17.38
N ASN A 149 15.11 0.22 16.56
CA ASN A 149 14.30 -0.43 15.53
C ASN A 149 14.36 0.37 14.22
N TYR A 150 13.54 0.05 13.23
CA TYR A 150 13.41 0.77 11.96
C TYR A 150 12.03 1.44 11.86
N LEU A 151 11.45 1.84 13.01
CA LEU A 151 10.15 2.51 13.06
C LEU A 151 10.27 3.89 12.42
N ILE A 152 9.23 4.29 11.70
CA ILE A 152 9.21 5.45 10.81
C ILE A 152 7.94 6.27 11.05
N GLY A 153 7.87 7.49 10.53
CA GLY A 153 6.66 8.31 10.60
C GLY A 153 6.53 9.14 11.86
N ASP A 154 5.39 9.82 12.02
CA ASP A 154 5.13 10.66 13.18
C ASP A 154 4.75 9.84 14.41
N ILE A 155 5.18 10.29 15.59
CA ILE A 155 4.67 9.75 16.86
C ILE A 155 3.18 10.11 16.99
N PRO A 156 2.25 9.15 17.14
CA PRO A 156 0.83 9.46 17.25
C PRO A 156 0.52 10.31 18.49
N GLU A 157 -0.41 11.25 18.36
CA GLU A 157 -0.79 12.16 19.44
C GLU A 157 -1.31 11.43 20.69
N SER A 158 -1.96 10.28 20.49
CA SER A 158 -2.41 9.37 21.55
C SER A 158 -1.23 8.80 22.36
N VAL A 159 -0.11 8.49 21.70
CA VAL A 159 1.11 7.98 22.32
C VAL A 159 1.91 9.10 22.97
N LYS A 160 1.96 10.30 22.37
CA LYS A 160 2.60 11.48 22.99
C LYS A 160 1.99 11.83 24.34
N LYS A 161 0.68 11.64 24.52
CA LYS A 161 0.00 11.85 25.81
C LYS A 161 0.53 10.95 26.93
N LEU A 162 1.19 9.84 26.61
CA LEU A 162 1.91 8.98 27.55
C LEU A 162 3.27 9.61 27.93
N ASN A 163 3.27 10.91 28.27
CA ASN A 163 4.42 11.82 28.41
C ASN A 163 5.63 11.29 29.21
N LYS A 164 5.45 10.29 30.09
CA LYS A 164 6.54 9.67 30.86
C LYS A 164 7.41 8.70 30.04
N LEU A 165 6.96 8.31 28.85
CA LEU A 165 7.55 7.22 28.05
C LEU A 165 8.25 7.67 26.78
N LEU A 166 8.13 8.95 26.44
CA LEU A 166 8.60 9.45 25.16
C LEU A 166 10.12 9.31 24.97
N SER A 167 10.93 9.55 26.00
CA SER A 167 12.39 9.37 25.91
C SER A 167 12.84 7.92 25.67
N LYS A 168 11.98 6.93 25.96
CA LYS A 168 12.24 5.50 25.79
C LYS A 168 11.86 4.97 24.40
N LEU A 169 11.24 5.82 23.57
CA LEU A 169 10.75 5.51 22.23
C LEU A 169 11.72 5.90 21.12
N MET A 170 12.48 6.97 21.34
CA MET A 170 12.99 7.79 20.24
C MET A 170 14.36 7.39 19.72
N ASN A 171 15.22 6.82 20.56
CA ASN A 171 16.59 6.53 20.17
C ASN A 171 16.64 5.46 19.06
N ASN A 172 17.42 5.72 18.01
CA ASN A 172 17.72 4.78 16.93
C ASN A 172 16.47 4.23 16.21
N ASN A 173 15.52 5.13 15.92
CA ASN A 173 14.39 4.96 15.00
C ASN A 173 14.33 6.15 14.03
N CYS A 174 13.45 6.10 13.05
CA CYS A 174 13.18 7.14 12.05
C CYS A 174 11.88 7.90 12.31
N LEU A 175 11.61 8.18 13.58
CA LEU A 175 10.40 8.83 14.02
C LEU A 175 10.54 10.34 13.84
N SER A 176 9.64 10.92 13.06
CA SER A 176 9.44 12.36 13.01
C SER A 176 8.68 12.81 14.26
N CYS A 177 9.07 13.95 14.80
CA CYS A 177 8.33 14.59 15.85
C CYS A 177 8.43 16.11 15.74
N ASP A 178 7.35 16.80 16.13
CA ASP A 178 7.34 18.25 16.20
C ASP A 178 8.44 18.73 17.16
N SER A 179 9.21 19.72 16.71
CA SER A 179 10.17 20.53 17.47
C SER A 179 9.71 20.97 18.87
N ASN A 180 8.41 21.06 19.11
CA ASN A 180 7.83 21.40 20.42
C ASN A 180 7.76 20.22 21.41
N THR A 181 8.09 19.01 20.98
CA THR A 181 7.96 17.79 21.79
C THR A 181 9.23 17.56 22.61
N ARG A 182 9.09 17.54 23.94
CA ARG A 182 10.22 17.44 24.88
C ARG A 182 10.87 16.04 24.83
N GLY A 183 12.16 15.94 24.51
CA GLY A 183 12.87 14.66 24.32
C GLY A 183 13.15 14.33 22.85
N CYS A 184 12.69 15.18 21.92
CA CYS A 184 13.05 15.13 20.51
C CYS A 184 14.40 15.77 20.23
N GLU A 185 15.47 15.01 20.41
CA GLU A 185 16.79 15.38 19.89
C GLU A 185 16.98 14.70 18.53
N GLU A 186 17.23 15.52 17.49
CA GLU A 186 17.27 15.15 16.08
C GLU A 186 18.46 14.19 15.78
N GLN A 187 18.27 12.87 15.97
CA GLN A 187 19.24 11.79 15.68
C GLN A 187 18.45 10.52 15.28
N GLU A 188 18.69 9.79 14.19
CA GLU A 188 19.88 9.54 13.36
C GLU A 188 19.58 9.77 11.85
N LYS A 189 20.45 10.50 11.13
CA LYS A 189 20.18 10.94 9.76
C LYS A 189 20.40 9.88 8.68
N ASP A 190 21.27 8.90 8.87
CA ASP A 190 21.70 8.02 7.77
C ASP A 190 20.73 6.84 7.50
N LYS A 191 20.29 6.15 8.55
CA LYS A 191 19.31 5.05 8.48
C LYS A 191 17.99 5.50 7.87
N CYS A 192 17.53 6.68 8.28
CA CYS A 192 16.26 7.26 7.86
C CYS A 192 16.33 7.94 6.48
N LYS A 193 17.50 8.47 6.12
CA LYS A 193 17.75 8.97 4.78
C LYS A 193 17.62 7.87 3.73
N LYS A 194 18.10 6.65 4.01
CA LYS A 194 17.95 5.51 3.09
C LYS A 194 16.48 5.15 2.84
N VAL A 195 15.65 5.13 3.89
CA VAL A 195 14.18 4.93 3.78
C VAL A 195 13.57 5.98 2.84
N LEU A 196 13.86 7.26 3.10
CA LEU A 196 13.33 8.37 2.32
C LEU A 196 13.82 8.36 0.87
N ASP A 197 15.07 7.95 0.63
CA ASP A 197 15.64 7.85 -0.72
C ASP A 197 14.96 6.75 -1.54
N GLU A 198 14.67 5.58 -0.97
CA GLU A 198 13.90 4.54 -1.67
C GLU A 198 12.46 4.98 -1.95
N CYS A 199 11.80 5.67 -1.01
CA CYS A 199 10.47 6.21 -1.23
C CYS A 199 10.42 7.22 -2.38
N ARG A 200 11.47 8.01 -2.60
CA ARG A 200 11.56 8.96 -3.72
C ARG A 200 11.59 8.27 -5.08
N TYR A 201 12.06 7.02 -5.17
CA TYR A 201 12.08 6.28 -6.44
C TYR A 201 10.68 5.97 -6.97
N ILE A 202 9.67 5.97 -6.09
CA ILE A 202 8.31 5.54 -6.41
C ILE A 202 7.24 6.62 -6.12
N GLU A 203 7.63 7.77 -5.57
CA GLU A 203 6.69 8.81 -5.10
C GLU A 203 5.73 9.34 -6.17
N SER A 204 6.12 9.30 -7.44
CA SER A 204 5.30 9.76 -8.56
C SER A 204 4.03 8.92 -8.76
N LEU A 205 3.96 7.72 -8.18
CA LEU A 205 2.80 6.84 -8.27
C LEU A 205 1.59 7.44 -7.53
N TRP A 206 1.79 8.19 -6.43
CA TRP A 206 0.70 8.71 -5.58
C TRP A 206 0.71 10.24 -5.36
N LYS A 207 1.80 10.95 -5.67
CA LYS A 207 1.93 12.40 -5.34
C LYS A 207 1.17 13.40 -6.23
N LYS A 208 0.18 13.01 -7.04
CA LYS A 208 -0.57 14.01 -7.86
C LYS A 208 -1.38 14.98 -6.99
N GLY A 209 -0.77 16.11 -6.64
CA GLY A 209 -1.39 17.22 -5.90
C GLY A 209 -0.97 17.36 -4.43
N SER A 210 -0.06 16.54 -3.91
CA SER A 210 0.45 16.70 -2.53
C SER A 210 1.70 17.57 -2.50
N THR A 211 1.69 18.63 -1.68
CA THR A 211 2.86 19.49 -1.43
C THR A 211 3.81 18.90 -0.37
N ASP A 212 3.47 17.73 0.18
CA ASP A 212 4.22 17.15 1.28
C ASP A 212 5.49 16.47 0.75
N LYS A 213 6.65 17.03 1.12
CA LYS A 213 7.95 16.63 0.56
C LYS A 213 8.46 15.32 1.15
N ASP A 214 7.98 14.94 2.32
CA ASP A 214 8.54 13.85 3.11
C ASP A 214 7.48 12.77 3.43
N ILE A 215 6.78 12.30 2.39
CA ILE A 215 5.85 11.17 2.54
C ILE A 215 6.68 9.90 2.75
N ASN A 216 6.60 9.36 3.95
CA ASN A 216 7.00 7.99 4.25
C ASN A 216 6.11 7.01 3.46
N CYS A 217 6.66 6.43 2.39
CA CYS A 217 5.91 5.54 1.51
C CYS A 217 5.44 4.26 2.20
N CYS A 218 6.09 3.82 3.28
CA CYS A 218 5.73 2.58 3.96
C CYS A 218 4.52 2.73 4.91
N GLU A 219 3.97 3.94 5.03
CA GLU A 219 2.64 4.15 5.63
C GLU A 219 1.51 4.02 4.61
N ILE A 220 1.84 3.97 3.32
CA ILE A 220 0.85 3.82 2.27
C ILE A 220 0.38 2.38 2.30
N GLU A 221 -0.93 2.21 2.51
CA GLU A 221 -1.57 0.91 2.43
C GLU A 221 -1.22 0.21 1.10
N GLY A 222 -0.59 -0.96 1.22
CA GLY A 222 -0.11 -1.74 0.09
C GLY A 222 1.39 -1.66 -0.19
N ILE A 223 2.13 -0.76 0.48
CA ILE A 223 3.59 -0.75 0.45
C ILE A 223 4.13 -1.46 1.69
N GLU A 224 4.95 -2.49 1.50
CA GLU A 224 5.62 -3.19 2.60
C GLU A 224 7.12 -2.92 2.56
N CYS A 225 7.66 -2.67 3.75
CA CYS A 225 9.06 -2.38 3.94
C CYS A 225 9.62 -3.29 5.03
N SER A 226 10.75 -3.92 4.73
CA SER A 226 11.37 -4.94 5.56
C SER A 226 12.86 -4.68 5.71
N VAL A 227 13.47 -5.34 6.69
CA VAL A 227 14.93 -5.30 6.88
C VAL A 227 15.56 -6.52 6.22
N VAL A 228 16.32 -6.30 5.15
CA VAL A 228 17.05 -7.32 4.39
C VAL A 228 18.54 -7.00 4.48
N ASP A 229 19.40 -7.99 4.75
CA ASP A 229 20.84 -7.81 4.91
C ASP A 229 21.25 -6.73 5.95
N ASN A 230 20.46 -6.63 7.03
CA ASN A 230 20.57 -5.60 8.08
C ASN A 230 20.36 -4.16 7.59
N GLU A 231 19.72 -3.97 6.44
CA GLU A 231 19.35 -2.67 5.93
C GLU A 231 17.86 -2.61 5.58
N PHE A 232 17.30 -1.41 5.67
CA PHE A 232 15.91 -1.19 5.30
C PHE A 232 15.73 -1.20 3.78
N HIS A 233 14.68 -1.87 3.32
CA HIS A 233 14.28 -1.90 1.92
C HIS A 233 12.77 -1.96 1.74
N ILE A 234 12.27 -1.35 0.65
CA ILE A 234 10.93 -1.61 0.12
C ILE A 234 10.93 -3.01 -0.51
N THR A 235 10.09 -3.90 0.02
CA THR A 235 10.01 -5.30 -0.44
C THR A 235 8.73 -5.59 -1.22
N SER A 236 7.67 -4.81 -1.03
CA SER A 236 6.41 -4.99 -1.75
C SER A 236 5.78 -3.64 -2.10
N ILE A 237 5.29 -3.53 -3.34
CA ILE A 237 4.44 -2.43 -3.80
C ILE A 237 3.18 -3.07 -4.40
N ASN A 238 2.14 -3.20 -3.59
CA ASN A 238 0.80 -3.62 -4.00
C ASN A 238 -0.16 -2.43 -3.94
N LEU A 239 -0.26 -1.69 -5.05
CA LEU A 239 -1.15 -0.55 -5.20
C LEU A 239 -2.26 -0.86 -6.23
N ALA A 240 -2.72 -2.11 -6.27
CA ALA A 240 -3.82 -2.50 -7.13
C ALA A 240 -5.10 -1.73 -6.79
N ASN A 241 -5.90 -1.40 -7.81
CA ASN A 241 -7.22 -0.74 -7.64
C ASN A 241 -7.19 0.63 -6.93
N LYS A 242 -6.06 1.35 -6.97
CA LYS A 242 -5.91 2.67 -6.31
C LYS A 242 -6.25 3.86 -7.22
N GLY A 243 -6.66 3.62 -8.47
CA GLY A 243 -6.99 4.66 -9.45
C GLY A 243 -5.76 5.47 -9.92
N LEU A 244 -4.59 4.83 -9.90
CA LEU A 244 -3.32 5.48 -10.27
C LEU A 244 -3.31 5.86 -11.75
N THR A 245 -2.64 6.97 -12.10
CA THR A 245 -2.56 7.47 -13.48
C THR A 245 -1.15 8.00 -13.79
N GLY A 246 -0.76 8.01 -15.06
CA GLY A 246 0.59 8.40 -15.48
C GLY A 246 1.50 7.18 -15.65
N THR A 247 2.81 7.41 -15.66
CA THR A 247 3.80 6.37 -15.95
C THR A 247 4.35 5.72 -14.69
N ILE A 248 4.80 4.47 -14.81
CA ILE A 248 5.59 3.80 -13.77
C ILE A 248 6.96 4.50 -13.71
N PRO A 249 7.43 4.96 -12.53
CA PRO A 249 8.70 5.67 -12.41
C PRO A 249 9.90 4.82 -12.85
N SER A 250 10.85 5.43 -13.56
CA SER A 250 12.04 4.74 -14.08
C SER A 250 12.98 4.24 -12.98
N ASP A 251 13.03 4.94 -11.85
CA ASP A 251 13.91 4.60 -10.73
C ASP A 251 13.39 3.41 -9.89
N ILE A 252 12.19 2.87 -10.17
CA ILE A 252 11.68 1.66 -9.50
C ILE A 252 12.64 0.47 -9.63
N GLY A 253 13.41 0.40 -10.72
CA GLY A 253 14.45 -0.62 -10.94
C GLY A 253 15.64 -0.54 -9.98
N ARG A 254 15.76 0.54 -9.18
CA ARG A 254 16.80 0.69 -8.15
C ARG A 254 16.46 0.00 -6.82
N LEU A 255 15.22 -0.45 -6.64
CA LEU A 255 14.76 -1.13 -5.43
C LEU A 255 15.20 -2.60 -5.46
N SER A 256 16.50 -2.86 -5.29
CA SER A 256 17.12 -4.17 -5.52
C SER A 256 16.58 -5.33 -4.68
N LYS A 257 15.84 -5.05 -3.60
CA LYS A 257 15.23 -6.06 -2.71
C LYS A 257 13.72 -6.18 -2.89
N LEU A 258 13.16 -5.55 -3.94
CA LEU A 258 11.74 -5.56 -4.24
C LEU A 258 11.31 -6.94 -4.77
N GLN A 259 10.35 -7.55 -4.09
CA GLN A 259 9.84 -8.89 -4.39
C GLN A 259 8.51 -8.83 -5.13
N THR A 260 7.69 -7.83 -4.82
CA THR A 260 6.34 -7.69 -5.37
C THR A 260 6.13 -6.32 -5.96
N ILE A 261 5.67 -6.29 -7.21
CA ILE A 261 5.05 -5.13 -7.86
C ILE A 261 3.68 -5.58 -8.36
N ASP A 262 2.62 -5.16 -7.68
CA ASP A 262 1.25 -5.26 -8.16
C ASP A 262 0.68 -3.85 -8.32
N LEU A 263 0.58 -3.42 -9.57
CA LEU A 263 -0.05 -2.15 -9.95
C LEU A 263 -1.30 -2.40 -10.79
N SER A 264 -1.88 -3.60 -10.70
CA SER A 264 -3.01 -4.01 -11.52
C SER A 264 -4.25 -3.14 -11.31
N ASN A 265 -5.15 -3.13 -12.29
CA ASN A 265 -6.45 -2.47 -12.19
C ASN A 265 -6.36 -0.95 -11.88
N ASN A 266 -5.42 -0.28 -12.56
CA ASN A 266 -5.26 1.18 -12.51
C ASN A 266 -5.40 1.79 -13.91
N ASP A 267 -5.18 3.11 -14.03
CA ASP A 267 -5.18 3.86 -15.29
C ASP A 267 -3.75 4.28 -15.70
N LEU A 268 -2.75 3.47 -15.33
CA LEU A 268 -1.34 3.71 -15.65
C LEU A 268 -1.09 3.54 -17.15
N ASN A 269 -0.09 4.26 -17.65
CA ASN A 269 0.29 4.28 -19.05
C ASN A 269 1.81 4.31 -19.23
N GLY A 270 2.27 4.33 -20.48
CA GLY A 270 3.70 4.32 -20.77
C GLY A 270 4.25 2.91 -20.97
N SER A 271 5.58 2.83 -21.02
CA SER A 271 6.30 1.56 -21.15
C SER A 271 6.74 1.05 -19.78
N ILE A 272 7.01 -0.25 -19.70
CA ILE A 272 7.64 -0.83 -18.52
C ILE A 272 9.06 -0.26 -18.38
N PRO A 273 9.44 0.29 -17.20
CA PRO A 273 10.79 0.80 -16.97
C PRO A 273 11.82 -0.35 -16.94
N VAL A 274 13.10 -0.01 -16.94
CA VAL A 274 14.18 -1.01 -16.84
C VAL A 274 14.14 -1.64 -15.44
N ILE A 275 13.68 -2.89 -15.37
CA ILE A 275 13.57 -3.67 -14.14
C ILE A 275 14.47 -4.93 -14.13
N SER A 276 15.39 -5.03 -15.09
CA SER A 276 16.29 -6.18 -15.23
C SER A 276 17.27 -6.37 -14.07
N SER A 277 17.38 -5.38 -13.17
CA SER A 277 18.19 -5.40 -11.95
C SER A 277 17.42 -5.84 -10.70
N LEU A 278 16.12 -6.15 -10.82
CA LEU A 278 15.28 -6.58 -9.71
C LEU A 278 15.34 -8.11 -9.56
N ASP A 279 16.48 -8.62 -9.09
CA ASP A 279 16.76 -10.07 -9.02
C ASP A 279 15.85 -10.82 -8.03
N GLU A 280 15.29 -10.12 -7.03
CA GLU A 280 14.41 -10.67 -6.00
C GLU A 280 12.91 -10.66 -6.40
N LEU A 281 12.57 -10.11 -7.58
CA LEU A 281 11.19 -9.90 -8.01
C LEU A 281 10.50 -11.24 -8.32
N THR A 282 9.55 -11.63 -7.48
CA THR A 282 8.76 -12.85 -7.63
C THR A 282 7.37 -12.61 -8.22
N THR A 283 6.81 -11.43 -7.96
CA THR A 283 5.46 -11.05 -8.39
C THR A 283 5.53 -9.73 -9.16
N PHE A 284 5.04 -9.75 -10.41
CA PHE A 284 4.96 -8.57 -11.25
C PHE A 284 3.65 -8.59 -12.03
N ASP A 285 2.66 -7.86 -11.51
CA ASP A 285 1.35 -7.72 -12.15
C ASP A 285 1.07 -6.25 -12.52
N LEU A 286 0.93 -6.01 -13.81
CA LEU A 286 0.52 -4.72 -14.36
C LEU A 286 -0.84 -4.82 -15.07
N SER A 287 -1.56 -5.94 -14.90
CA SER A 287 -2.82 -6.25 -15.59
C SER A 287 -3.86 -5.12 -15.45
N ASN A 288 -4.78 -5.03 -16.43
CA ASN A 288 -5.84 -4.01 -16.45
C ASN A 288 -5.36 -2.54 -16.38
N ASN A 289 -4.21 -2.21 -16.96
CA ASN A 289 -3.72 -0.84 -17.23
C ASN A 289 -3.61 -0.55 -18.74
N CYS A 290 -3.09 0.62 -19.12
CA CYS A 290 -2.75 1.00 -20.51
C CYS A 290 -1.24 1.06 -20.75
N ILE A 291 -0.52 0.03 -20.31
CA ILE A 291 0.94 -0.09 -20.44
C ILE A 291 1.31 -0.71 -21.79
N ASN A 292 2.28 -0.11 -22.49
CA ASN A 292 2.90 -0.70 -23.66
C ASN A 292 3.90 -1.80 -23.24
N CYS A 293 3.54 -3.06 -23.49
CA CYS A 293 4.37 -4.24 -23.21
C CYS A 293 5.41 -4.55 -24.31
N GLU A 294 5.51 -3.79 -25.41
CA GLU A 294 6.42 -4.09 -26.54
C GLU A 294 7.91 -4.08 -26.16
N SER A 295 8.28 -3.42 -25.06
CA SER A 295 9.64 -3.41 -24.51
C SER A 295 10.04 -4.74 -23.85
N ILE A 296 9.10 -5.63 -23.54
CA ILE A 296 9.40 -6.97 -23.02
C ILE A 296 9.81 -7.89 -24.19
N LYS A 297 11.05 -7.74 -24.65
CA LYS A 297 11.72 -8.74 -25.51
C LYS A 297 12.45 -9.81 -24.71
N ASP A 298 12.43 -9.72 -23.38
CA ASP A 298 13.20 -10.61 -22.53
C ASP A 298 12.40 -11.88 -22.19
N LYS A 299 12.86 -13.00 -22.74
CA LYS A 299 12.26 -14.35 -22.55
C LYS A 299 12.44 -14.87 -21.12
N SER A 300 13.26 -14.22 -20.30
CA SER A 300 13.43 -14.52 -18.86
C SER A 300 12.18 -14.19 -18.03
N LEU A 301 11.33 -13.27 -18.49
CA LEU A 301 10.09 -12.86 -17.82
C LEU A 301 8.86 -13.72 -18.22
N GLN A 302 9.06 -14.79 -18.98
CA GLN A 302 7.99 -15.67 -19.49
C GLN A 302 7.94 -17.06 -18.83
N ASN A 303 8.92 -17.40 -17.99
CA ASN A 303 9.02 -18.73 -17.37
C ASN A 303 9.00 -18.61 -15.84
N GLY A 304 7.88 -19.02 -15.21
CA GLY A 304 7.96 -19.65 -13.87
C GLY A 304 6.94 -19.21 -12.83
N ASN A 305 6.60 -17.93 -12.74
CA ASN A 305 5.57 -17.41 -11.83
C ASN A 305 4.65 -16.49 -12.66
N GLU A 306 3.35 -16.45 -12.37
CA GLU A 306 2.31 -15.75 -13.17
C GLU A 306 2.63 -14.25 -13.37
N MET A 307 3.46 -13.93 -14.37
CA MET A 307 3.81 -12.56 -14.78
C MET A 307 2.91 -12.14 -15.92
N THR A 308 1.82 -11.46 -15.57
CA THR A 308 0.78 -11.03 -16.50
C THR A 308 1.03 -9.59 -16.98
N CYS A 309 2.00 -9.38 -17.89
CA CYS A 309 1.82 -8.32 -18.92
C CYS A 309 0.97 -8.86 -20.08
N ALA A 310 0.92 -10.19 -20.24
CA ALA A 310 0.36 -10.87 -21.41
C ALA A 310 -1.19 -10.81 -21.52
N ASN A 311 -1.90 -10.34 -20.49
CA ASN A 311 -3.35 -10.14 -20.53
C ASN A 311 -3.77 -8.68 -20.28
N THR A 312 -2.83 -7.73 -20.36
CA THR A 312 -3.03 -6.32 -20.06
C THR A 312 -3.53 -5.52 -21.26
N LEU A 313 -4.58 -6.01 -21.90
CA LEU A 313 -5.43 -5.14 -22.70
C LEU A 313 -6.83 -5.33 -22.14
N LYS A 314 -7.34 -4.31 -21.43
CA LYS A 314 -8.73 -3.94 -21.71
C LYS A 314 -8.76 -3.62 -23.20
N LYS A 315 -9.01 -4.64 -24.02
CA LYS A 315 -8.94 -4.57 -25.49
C LYS A 315 -9.79 -3.42 -26.04
N ASN A 316 -10.73 -2.91 -25.24
CA ASN A 316 -11.66 -1.84 -25.58
C ASN A 316 -11.44 -0.50 -24.82
N SER A 317 -10.50 -0.40 -23.85
CA SER A 317 -10.34 0.83 -23.03
C SER A 317 -9.08 1.64 -23.34
N CYS A 318 -8.01 1.01 -23.80
CA CYS A 318 -6.77 1.69 -24.16
C CYS A 318 -6.69 2.03 -25.66
N GLU A 319 -7.51 1.38 -26.49
CA GLU A 319 -7.65 1.66 -27.93
C GLU A 319 -8.10 3.11 -28.21
N PHE A 320 -8.76 3.76 -27.24
CA PHE A 320 -9.19 5.16 -27.31
C PHE A 320 -8.33 6.09 -26.44
N ARG A 321 -7.12 5.68 -26.05
CA ARG A 321 -6.19 6.50 -25.27
C ARG A 321 -5.02 6.95 -26.15
N CYS A 322 -4.43 8.07 -25.79
CA CYS A 322 -3.31 8.69 -26.48
C CYS A 322 -2.48 9.52 -25.52
N GLY A 323 -1.27 9.86 -25.92
CA GLY A 323 -0.36 10.64 -25.09
C GLY A 323 1.02 10.03 -25.04
N GLU A 324 1.88 10.66 -24.25
CA GLU A 324 3.24 10.18 -24.01
C GLU A 324 3.22 8.75 -23.47
N GLY A 325 3.97 7.87 -24.14
CA GLY A 325 4.07 6.46 -23.75
C GLY A 325 2.84 5.59 -24.09
N ILE A 326 1.74 6.16 -24.60
CA ILE A 326 0.61 5.41 -25.18
C ILE A 326 0.72 5.38 -26.70
N GLY A 327 1.04 6.53 -27.32
CA GLY A 327 1.10 6.68 -28.76
C GLY A 327 0.02 7.63 -29.31
N GLU A 328 -0.11 7.62 -30.63
CA GLU A 328 -1.04 8.48 -31.37
C GLU A 328 -2.45 7.85 -31.43
N CYS A 329 -3.45 8.72 -31.57
CA CYS A 329 -4.81 8.28 -31.86
C CYS A 329 -4.95 7.66 -33.25
N PRO A 330 -5.99 6.84 -33.48
CA PRO A 330 -6.35 6.37 -34.81
C PRO A 330 -6.49 7.52 -35.81
N GLU A 331 -6.24 7.22 -37.09
CA GLU A 331 -6.23 8.22 -38.16
C GLU A 331 -7.51 9.09 -38.16
N GLY A 332 -7.32 10.42 -38.19
CA GLY A 332 -8.42 11.39 -38.20
C GLY A 332 -9.03 11.71 -36.84
N GLN A 333 -8.50 11.15 -35.74
CA GLN A 333 -8.90 11.50 -34.38
C GLN A 333 -7.91 12.44 -33.70
N CYS A 334 -8.38 13.13 -32.68
CA CYS A 334 -7.61 14.06 -31.88
C CYS A 334 -7.35 13.49 -30.49
N CYS A 335 -6.22 13.87 -29.91
CA CYS A 335 -5.88 13.50 -28.55
C CYS A 335 -6.26 14.62 -27.57
N SER A 336 -7.27 14.40 -26.73
CA SER A 336 -7.69 15.38 -25.72
C SER A 336 -6.60 15.63 -24.65
N ALA A 337 -6.70 16.72 -23.89
CA ALA A 337 -5.82 16.97 -22.74
C ALA A 337 -5.81 15.84 -21.69
N LYS A 338 -6.89 15.06 -21.63
CA LYS A 338 -7.03 13.93 -20.71
C LYS A 338 -6.47 12.61 -21.29
N GLY A 339 -5.89 12.65 -22.49
CA GLY A 339 -5.27 11.49 -23.12
C GLY A 339 -6.28 10.48 -23.68
N TYR A 340 -7.42 10.97 -24.16
CA TYR A 340 -8.42 10.19 -24.90
C TYR A 340 -8.51 10.62 -26.36
N CYS A 341 -8.76 9.65 -27.23
CA CYS A 341 -9.01 9.83 -28.65
C CYS A 341 -10.48 10.10 -28.94
N GLY A 342 -10.74 11.05 -29.82
CA GLY A 342 -12.08 11.34 -30.30
C GLY A 342 -12.09 12.42 -31.37
N THR A 343 -13.25 12.67 -31.95
CA THR A 343 -13.42 13.59 -33.10
C THR A 343 -14.23 14.84 -32.75
N THR A 344 -14.80 14.94 -31.55
CA THR A 344 -15.62 16.09 -31.15
C THR A 344 -14.78 17.23 -30.61
N SER A 345 -15.38 18.41 -30.42
CA SER A 345 -14.69 19.60 -29.91
C SER A 345 -14.09 19.43 -28.52
N GLY A 346 -14.62 18.53 -27.69
CA GLY A 346 -14.03 18.20 -26.40
C GLY A 346 -12.65 17.54 -26.51
N TYR A 347 -12.34 16.92 -27.65
CA TYR A 347 -11.07 16.24 -27.90
C TYR A 347 -10.13 17.08 -28.76
N CYS A 348 -10.68 17.70 -29.80
CA CYS A 348 -9.93 18.30 -30.88
C CYS A 348 -9.60 19.79 -30.70
N SER A 349 -10.12 20.43 -29.65
CA SER A 349 -9.93 21.86 -29.39
C SER A 349 -8.54 22.16 -28.80
N LEU A 350 -7.78 23.03 -29.47
CA LEU A 350 -6.51 23.53 -28.93
C LEU A 350 -6.71 24.26 -27.60
N LYS A 351 -7.81 25.03 -27.45
CA LYS A 351 -8.13 25.74 -26.20
C LYS A 351 -8.39 24.78 -25.03
N LEU A 352 -8.93 23.60 -25.31
CA LEU A 352 -9.16 22.54 -24.31
C LEU A 352 -7.95 21.63 -24.10
N GLY A 353 -6.79 21.97 -24.68
CA GLY A 353 -5.52 21.28 -24.47
C GLY A 353 -5.36 20.01 -25.32
N CYS A 354 -5.90 20.00 -26.54
CA CYS A 354 -5.61 18.92 -27.49
C CYS A 354 -4.10 18.79 -27.72
N GLN A 355 -3.60 17.54 -27.77
CA GLN A 355 -2.19 17.20 -27.85
C GLN A 355 -1.79 16.88 -29.31
N ASP A 356 -1.27 17.87 -30.04
CA ASP A 356 -0.91 17.74 -31.47
C ASP A 356 0.08 16.61 -31.78
N LYS A 357 0.97 16.29 -30.83
CA LYS A 357 1.95 15.19 -30.98
C LYS A 357 1.29 13.81 -31.07
N TYR A 358 0.07 13.66 -30.56
CA TYR A 358 -0.60 12.37 -30.41
C TYR A 358 -1.96 12.30 -31.11
N GLY A 359 -2.34 13.32 -31.89
CA GLY A 359 -3.58 13.35 -32.65
C GLY A 359 -3.74 14.65 -33.42
N LYS A 360 -4.70 14.70 -34.35
CA LYS A 360 -4.84 15.81 -35.28
C LYS A 360 -5.72 16.95 -34.73
N CYS A 361 -5.18 17.83 -33.88
CA CYS A 361 -5.98 18.90 -33.32
C CYS A 361 -6.36 19.94 -34.38
N ALA A 362 -7.56 20.51 -34.24
CA ALA A 362 -8.08 21.57 -35.11
C ALA A 362 -8.08 21.29 -36.63
N GLU A 363 -7.96 20.03 -37.09
CA GLU A 363 -7.93 19.70 -38.52
C GLU A 363 -9.21 20.20 -39.23
N GLY A 364 -9.04 21.11 -40.20
CA GLY A 364 -10.14 21.72 -40.97
C GLY A 364 -11.04 22.70 -40.21
N ARG A 365 -10.71 23.05 -38.95
CA ARG A 365 -11.49 23.96 -38.11
C ARG A 365 -10.65 25.15 -37.65
N CYS A 366 -11.31 26.28 -37.43
CA CYS A 366 -10.69 27.51 -36.95
C CYS A 366 -11.68 28.32 -36.11
N GLY A 367 -11.15 29.27 -35.33
CA GLY A 367 -11.94 30.10 -34.43
C GLY A 367 -11.41 30.07 -33.00
N GLU A 368 -12.11 30.74 -32.08
CA GLU A 368 -11.63 30.90 -30.70
C GLU A 368 -11.36 29.60 -29.93
N LEU A 369 -12.07 28.51 -30.27
CA LEU A 369 -11.88 27.19 -29.67
C LEU A 369 -10.79 26.36 -30.37
N TRP A 370 -10.51 26.64 -31.63
CA TRP A 370 -9.75 25.76 -32.52
C TRP A 370 -8.41 26.35 -32.94
N GLY A 371 -8.20 27.65 -32.77
CA GLY A 371 -7.01 28.35 -33.25
C GLY A 371 -7.12 28.77 -34.72
N SER A 372 -5.97 29.06 -35.31
CA SER A 372 -5.85 29.45 -36.72
C SER A 372 -5.80 28.23 -37.63
N CYS A 373 -6.12 28.42 -38.91
CA CYS A 373 -5.97 27.35 -39.91
C CYS A 373 -4.52 26.88 -40.02
N LEU A 374 -4.33 25.56 -40.06
CA LEU A 374 -3.02 24.92 -39.99
C LEU A 374 -2.22 25.04 -41.30
N LYS A 375 -2.89 25.13 -42.45
CA LYS A 375 -2.23 25.22 -43.75
C LYS A 375 -2.06 26.67 -44.17
N GLU A 376 -0.88 26.99 -44.66
CA GLU A 376 -0.56 28.31 -45.18
C GLU A 376 -1.50 28.67 -46.35
N GLY A 377 -2.03 29.89 -46.32
CA GLY A 377 -2.98 30.40 -47.33
C GLY A 377 -4.45 30.02 -47.10
N GLU A 378 -4.79 29.24 -46.06
CA GLU A 378 -6.19 28.99 -45.70
C GLU A 378 -6.83 30.18 -44.96
N CYS A 379 -8.11 30.36 -45.24
CA CYS A 379 -8.97 31.37 -44.62
C CYS A 379 -9.92 30.71 -43.63
N CYS A 380 -10.27 31.44 -42.56
CA CYS A 380 -11.24 30.97 -41.60
C CYS A 380 -12.64 31.51 -41.93
N SER A 381 -13.54 30.65 -42.39
CA SER A 381 -14.91 31.07 -42.72
C SER A 381 -15.70 31.54 -41.49
N ALA A 382 -16.81 32.25 -41.71
CA ALA A 382 -17.75 32.64 -40.64
C ALA A 382 -18.26 31.47 -39.79
N LYS A 383 -18.30 30.26 -40.37
CA LYS A 383 -18.74 29.03 -39.71
C LYS A 383 -17.62 28.28 -38.97
N GLY A 384 -16.40 28.80 -38.97
CA GLY A 384 -15.25 28.21 -38.27
C GLY A 384 -14.65 26.99 -38.96
N TYR A 385 -14.64 27.00 -40.31
CA TYR A 385 -13.96 26.02 -41.15
C TYR A 385 -12.85 26.68 -41.95
N CYS A 386 -11.77 25.93 -42.17
CA CYS A 386 -10.63 26.32 -42.98
C CYS A 386 -10.83 25.97 -44.46
N GLY A 387 -10.40 26.86 -45.35
CA GLY A 387 -10.43 26.63 -46.79
C GLY A 387 -9.91 27.81 -47.60
N THR A 388 -9.71 27.61 -48.90
CA THR A 388 -9.06 28.59 -49.80
C THR A 388 -10.01 29.19 -50.84
N THR A 389 -11.30 28.86 -50.80
CA THR A 389 -12.27 29.36 -51.79
C THR A 389 -12.95 30.65 -51.33
N ARG A 390 -13.59 31.35 -52.28
CA ARG A 390 -14.28 32.63 -52.03
C ARG A 390 -15.24 32.57 -50.83
N SER A 391 -15.97 31.47 -50.64
CA SER A 391 -16.93 31.31 -49.54
C SER A 391 -16.28 31.24 -48.16
N TYR A 392 -14.97 30.96 -48.08
CA TYR A 392 -14.19 30.92 -46.85
C TYR A 392 -13.42 32.22 -46.64
N CYS A 393 -12.92 32.81 -47.73
CA CYS A 393 -11.95 33.90 -47.68
C CYS A 393 -12.54 35.31 -47.75
N LYS A 394 -13.75 35.51 -48.29
CA LYS A 394 -14.30 36.87 -48.46
C LYS A 394 -14.69 37.50 -47.11
N SER A 395 -14.14 38.67 -46.81
CA SER A 395 -14.40 39.41 -45.56
C SER A 395 -15.89 39.75 -45.38
N ASP A 396 -16.54 40.16 -46.47
CA ASP A 396 -17.98 40.44 -46.57
C ASP A 396 -18.88 39.19 -46.43
N LEU A 397 -18.31 37.98 -46.48
CA LEU A 397 -18.98 36.72 -46.12
C LEU A 397 -18.67 36.27 -44.69
N GLY A 398 -18.05 37.13 -43.88
CA GLY A 398 -17.76 36.89 -42.46
C GLY A 398 -16.49 36.09 -42.20
N CYS A 399 -15.50 36.14 -43.11
CA CYS A 399 -14.20 35.56 -42.85
C CYS A 399 -13.55 36.14 -41.58
N GLN A 400 -12.97 35.28 -40.75
CA GLN A 400 -12.41 35.62 -39.44
C GLN A 400 -10.90 35.87 -39.55
N ASN A 401 -10.50 37.11 -39.78
CA ASN A 401 -9.10 37.51 -39.99
C ASN A 401 -8.16 37.20 -38.81
N LYS A 402 -8.71 37.01 -37.60
CA LYS A 402 -7.95 36.59 -36.41
C LYS A 402 -7.40 35.16 -36.54
N PHE A 403 -8.02 34.32 -37.38
CA PHE A 403 -7.77 32.87 -37.45
C PHE A 403 -7.41 32.38 -38.86
N GLY A 404 -7.26 33.28 -39.84
CA GLY A 404 -6.90 32.95 -41.22
C GLY A 404 -6.75 34.21 -42.08
N SER A 405 -6.30 34.06 -43.33
CA SER A 405 -5.96 35.20 -44.20
C SER A 405 -7.14 35.62 -45.09
N CYS A 406 -7.99 36.56 -44.64
CA CYS A 406 -9.17 36.96 -45.41
C CYS A 406 -8.83 37.89 -46.59
N TRP A 407 -9.63 37.78 -47.64
CA TRP A 407 -9.58 38.63 -48.83
C TRP A 407 -10.54 39.80 -48.64
N GLU A 408 -10.10 40.99 -49.05
CA GLU A 408 -10.92 42.19 -49.11
C GLU A 408 -12.03 42.10 -50.16
#